data_AF-A0A3C0WAQ0-F1
#
_entry.id   AF-A0A3C0WAQ0-F1
#
_cell.length_a   1.000
_cell.length_b   1.000
_cell.length_c   1.000
_cell.angle_alpha   90.00
_cell.angle_beta   90.00
_cell.angle_gamma   90.00
#
_symmetry.space_group_name_H-M   'P 1'
#
loop_
_entity.id
_entity.type
_entity.pdbx_description
1 polymer ?
#
loop_
_entity_poly.entity_id
_entity_poly.type
_entity_poly.pdbx_seq_one_letter_code
_entity_poly.pdbx_strand_id
1 'polypeptide(L)' 'MKVIKRNGSEVDFDITKIIAAITKANDVVEESERMTPMQIR' A
#
# COMPACT_ATOMS: atom_id res chain seq x y z
N MET A 1 -12.50 -10.16 1.12
CA MET A 1 -11.23 -10.84 0.72
C MET A 1 -10.37 -10.98 1.96
N LYS A 2 -9.56 -12.04 2.08
CA LYS A 2 -8.64 -12.23 3.21
C LYS A 2 -7.18 -12.20 2.76
N VAL A 3 -6.28 -11.82 3.66
CA VAL A 3 -4.82 -11.83 3.46
C VAL A 3 -4.18 -12.70 4.53
N ILE A 4 -3.26 -13.56 4.11
CA ILE A 4 -2.40 -14.34 5.02
C ILE A 4 -1.19 -13.48 5.39
N LYS A 5 -1.03 -13.18 6.67
CA LYS A 5 0.13 -12.44 7.19
C LYS A 5 1.38 -13.31 7.21
N ARG A 6 2.56 -12.68 7.38
CA ARG A 6 3.86 -13.38 7.44
C ARG A 6 3.96 -14.46 8.54
N ASN A 7 3.19 -14.32 9.60
CA ASN A 7 3.08 -15.29 10.69
C ASN A 7 2.03 -16.39 10.43
N GLY A 8 1.43 -16.43 9.24
CA GLY A 8 0.40 -17.40 8.86
C GLY A 8 -1.03 -17.04 9.28
N SER A 9 -1.25 -15.98 10.07
CA SER A 9 -2.61 -15.61 10.48
C SER A 9 -3.39 -14.94 9.35
N GLU A 10 -4.68 -15.25 9.21
CA GLU A 10 -5.57 -14.57 8.28
C GLU A 10 -6.17 -13.30 8.89
N VAL A 11 -6.30 -12.25 8.07
CA VAL A 11 -7.08 -11.05 8.39
C VAL A 11 -7.94 -10.63 7.21
N ASP A 12 -8.98 -9.85 7.49
CA ASP A 12 -9.74 -9.18 6.44
C ASP A 12 -8.86 -8.20 5.67
N PHE A 13 -9.06 -8.17 4.35
CA PHE A 13 -8.38 -7.23 3.48
C PHE A 13 -8.85 -5.80 3.76
N ASP A 14 -7.87 -4.92 3.97
CA ASP A 14 -8.06 -3.50 4.18
C ASP A 14 -7.24 -2.72 3.14
N ILE A 15 -7.93 -2.14 2.15
CA ILE A 15 -7.30 -1.37 1.07
C ILE A 15 -6.48 -0.19 1.59
N THR A 16 -6.83 0.38 2.75
CA THR A 16 -6.11 1.51 3.33
C THR A 16 -4.66 1.15 3.68
N LYS A 17 -4.38 -0.13 3.97
CA LYS A 17 -3.02 -0.62 4.22
C LYS A 17 -2.15 -0.60 2.97
N ILE A 18 -2.74 -0.86 1.81
CA ILE A 18 -2.04 -0.81 0.51
C ILE A 18 -1.76 0.64 0.14
N ILE A 19 -2.78 1.50 0.23
CA ILE A 19 -2.66 2.95 0.01
C ILE A 19 -1.54 3.53 0.87
N ALA A 20 -1.57 3.29 2.19
CA ALA A 20 -0.58 3.82 3.12
C ALA A 20 0.84 3.32 2.84
N ALA A 21 1.01 2.08 2.36
CA ALA A 21 2.31 1.54 2.01
C ALA A 21 2.88 2.22 0.76
N ILE A 22 2.06 2.39 -0.28
CA ILE A 22 2.48 3.06 -1.52
C ILE A 22 2.77 4.54 -1.27
N THR A 23 1.93 5.24 -0.48
CA THR A 23 2.19 6.64 -0.11
C THR A 23 3.55 6.80 0.58
N LYS A 24 3.88 5.94 1.55
CA LYS A 24 5.19 5.99 2.21
C LYS A 24 6.36 5.73 1.26
N ALA A 25 6.18 4.85 0.28
CA ALA A 25 7.20 4.59 -0.73
C ALA A 25 7.36 5.78 -1.69
N ASN A 26 6.26 6.43 -2.08
CA ASN A 26 6.28 7.65 -2.88
C ASN A 26 7.05 8.79 -2.19
N ASP A 27 6.91 8.92 -0.87
CA ASP A 27 7.51 10.04 -0.12
C ASP A 27 9.05 9.96 -0.06
N VAL A 28 9.64 8.79 -0.35
CA VAL A 28 11.10 8.58 -0.30
C VAL A 28 11.78 8.60 -1.68
N VAL A 29 11.01 8.67 -2.77
CA VAL A 29 11.55 8.71 -4.14
C VAL A 29 11.43 10.10 -4.74
N GLU A 30 12.23 10.35 -5.78
CA GLU A 30 12.18 11.58 -6.57
C GLU A 30 10.80 11.76 -7.20
N GLU A 31 10.39 13.02 -7.39
CA GLU A 31 9.04 13.33 -7.89
C GLU A 31 8.72 12.67 -9.23
N SER A 32 9.73 12.54 -10.11
CA SER A 32 9.61 11.87 -11.40
C SER A 32 9.27 10.37 -11.32
N GLU A 33 9.49 9.73 -10.17
CA GLU A 33 9.23 8.31 -9.95
C GLU A 33 7.95 8.05 -9.12
N ARG A 34 7.27 9.12 -8.67
CA ARG A 34 6.08 8.99 -7.81
C ARG A 34 4.84 8.60 -8.59
N MET A 35 4.00 7.80 -7.96
CA MET A 35 2.61 7.59 -8.40
C MET A 35 1.72 8.78 -7.99
N THR A 36 0.76 9.16 -8.82
CA THR A 36 -0.20 10.21 -8.48
C THR A 36 -1.26 9.72 -7.47
N PRO A 37 -1.91 10.62 -6.71
CA PRO A 37 -2.98 10.24 -5.79
C PRO A 37 -4.13 9.46 -6.43
N MET A 38 -4.39 9.68 -7.73
CA MET A 38 -5.44 8.96 -8.47
C MET A 38 -5.03 7.51 -8.77
N GLN A 39 -3.74 7.24 -8.97
CA GLN A 39 -3.22 5.89 -9.25
C GLN A 39 -3.14 4.99 -8.01
N ILE A 40 -3.18 5.58 -6.81
CA ILE A 40 -3.04 4.86 -5.54
C ILE A 40 -4.42 4.43 -4.98
N ARG A 41 -5.52 5.04 -5.45
CA ARG A 41 -6.91 4.77 -5.00
C ARG A 41 -7.53 3.59 -5.74
#